data_AF-A0A2A5XJ48-F1
#
_entry.id   AF-A0A2A5XJ48-F1
#
_cell.length_a   1.000
_cell.length_b   1.000
_cell.length_c   1.000
_cell.angle_alpha   90.00
_cell.angle_beta   90.00
_cell.angle_gamma   90.00
#
_symmetry.space_group_name_H-M   'P 1'
#
loop_
_entity.id
_entity.type
_entity.pdbx_description
1 polymer ?
#
loop_
_entity_poly.entity_id
_entity_poly.type
_entity_poly.pdbx_seq_one_letter_code
_entity_poly.pdbx_strand_id
1 'polypeptide(L)'
;MLDIERLKPIHVTDLIRVGRDNDGGYIIPKSIMLKSKSLLSYGINKDWSFEKDFNSINPKSKVHCYDHTLTFFSLIVYTFKSFLGIIFRSLTLD
;
A
#
# COMPACT_ATOMS: atom_id res chain seq x y z
N MET A 1 28.86 8.74 -2.05
CA MET A 1 28.20 9.43 -0.93
C MET A 1 27.26 10.47 -1.54
N LEU A 2 26.03 10.61 -1.06
CA LEU A 2 25.10 11.62 -1.56
C LEU A 2 25.64 13.03 -1.24
N ASP A 3 25.64 13.91 -2.24
CA ASP A 3 26.03 15.31 -2.10
C ASP A 3 24.84 16.11 -1.53
N ILE A 4 24.79 16.23 -0.21
CA ILE A 4 23.64 16.78 0.53
C ILE A 4 23.44 18.27 0.22
N GLU A 5 24.50 19.00 -0.09
CA GLU A 5 24.44 20.44 -0.43
C GLU A 5 23.68 20.70 -1.74
N ARG A 6 23.55 19.69 -2.61
CA ARG A 6 22.75 19.77 -3.84
C ARG A 6 21.27 19.44 -3.64
N LEU A 7 20.88 18.88 -2.49
CA LEU A 7 19.48 18.57 -2.22
C LEU A 7 18.72 19.86 -1.92
N LYS A 8 17.64 20.09 -2.66
CA LYS A 8 16.75 21.25 -2.50
C LYS A 8 15.36 20.76 -2.10
N PRO A 9 15.16 20.30 -0.85
CA PRO A 9 13.87 19.81 -0.41
C PRO A 9 12.83 20.93 -0.48
N ILE A 10 11.64 20.60 -0.96
CA ILE A 10 10.50 21.51 -0.97
C ILE A 10 9.72 21.28 0.32
N HIS A 11 9.45 22.35 1.05
CA HIS A 11 8.60 22.27 2.23
C HIS A 11 7.16 21.95 1.81
N VAL A 12 6.60 20.90 2.39
CA VAL A 12 5.21 20.47 2.15
C VAL A 12 4.48 20.44 3.48
N THR A 13 3.35 21.13 3.57
CA THR A 13 2.59 21.32 4.81
C THR A 13 1.50 20.28 5.02
N ASP A 14 1.07 19.57 3.99
CA ASP A 14 -0.09 18.68 3.98
C ASP A 14 0.30 17.20 3.82
N LEU A 15 1.41 16.81 4.43
CA LEU A 15 1.86 15.43 4.45
C LEU A 15 0.91 14.56 5.28
N ILE A 16 0.53 13.41 4.72
CA ILE A 16 -0.27 12.38 5.39
C ILE A 16 0.42 11.04 5.27
N ARG A 17 0.21 10.19 6.28
CA ARG A 17 0.60 8.78 6.22
C ARG A 17 -0.50 7.98 5.51
N VAL A 18 -0.11 7.11 4.59
CA VAL A 18 -0.99 6.17 3.90
C VAL A 18 -0.35 4.79 3.85
N GLY A 19 -1.17 3.76 3.72
CA GLY A 19 -0.75 2.36 3.80
C GLY A 19 -0.88 1.79 5.22
N ARG A 20 -0.54 0.51 5.36
CA ARG A 20 -0.72 -0.27 6.58
C ARG A 20 0.13 0.28 7.72
N ASP A 21 -0.32 0.10 8.96
CA ASP A 21 0.53 0.42 10.12
C ASP A 21 1.78 -0.45 10.16
N ASN A 22 2.90 0.14 10.59
CA ASN A 22 4.19 -0.53 10.80
C ASN A 22 4.81 -1.16 9.52
N ASP A 23 4.45 -0.70 8.32
CA ASP A 23 5.03 -1.14 7.03
C ASP A 23 6.21 -0.29 6.54
N GLY A 24 6.70 0.63 7.37
CA GLY A 24 7.67 1.67 6.99
C GLY A 24 7.01 3.00 6.60
N GLY A 25 5.73 2.98 6.24
CA GLY A 25 4.84 4.12 6.02
C GLY A 25 5.18 4.96 4.79
N TYR A 26 4.16 5.27 3.99
CA TYR A 26 4.28 6.26 2.92
C TYR A 26 3.83 7.62 3.42
N ILE A 27 4.74 8.60 3.45
CA ILE A 27 4.42 10.00 3.77
C ILE A 27 4.32 10.77 2.45
N ILE A 28 3.10 11.17 2.09
CA ILE A 28 2.79 11.78 0.79
C ILE A 28 1.98 13.07 0.98
N PRO A 29 2.19 14.12 0.16
CA PRO A 29 1.33 15.28 0.16
C PRO A 29 -0.11 14.93 -0.23
N LYS A 30 -1.08 15.22 0.63
CA LYS A 30 -2.51 14.96 0.38
C LYS A 30 -2.99 15.67 -0.89
N SER A 31 -2.52 16.89 -1.13
CA SER A 31 -2.84 17.68 -2.31
C SER A 31 -2.43 17.02 -3.62
N ILE A 32 -1.32 16.28 -3.65
CA ILE A 32 -0.91 15.51 -4.83
C ILE A 32 -1.89 14.36 -5.08
N MET A 33 -2.28 13.63 -4.04
CA MET A 33 -3.24 12.52 -4.18
C MET A 33 -4.59 13.00 -4.73
N LEU A 34 -5.08 14.15 -4.25
CA LEU A 34 -6.33 14.75 -4.73
C LEU A 34 -6.26 15.28 -6.17
N LYS A 35 -5.08 15.77 -6.61
CA LYS A 35 -4.86 16.28 -7.97
C LYS A 35 -4.54 15.18 -8.98
N SER A 36 -4.07 14.02 -8.52
CA SER A 36 -3.73 12.89 -9.38
C SER A 36 -4.96 12.36 -10.11
N LYS A 37 -4.86 12.27 -11.43
CA LYS A 37 -5.90 11.67 -12.27
C LYS A 37 -6.01 10.15 -12.08
N SER A 38 -4.86 9.50 -11.85
CA SER A 38 -4.77 8.05 -11.73
C SER A 38 -3.58 7.64 -10.88
N LEU A 39 -3.68 6.48 -10.24
CA LEU A 39 -2.58 5.79 -9.56
C LEU A 39 -2.17 4.57 -10.41
N LEU A 40 -0.87 4.46 -10.68
CA LEU A 40 -0.25 3.25 -11.22
C LEU A 40 0.54 2.61 -10.08
N SER A 41 0.10 1.44 -9.62
CA SER A 41 0.75 0.68 -8.56
C SER A 41 1.34 -0.62 -9.10
N TYR A 42 2.53 -0.96 -8.61
CA TYR A 42 3.31 -2.12 -9.04
C TYR A 42 3.76 -2.94 -7.84
N GLY A 43 3.71 -4.27 -7.93
CA GLY A 43 4.27 -5.16 -6.90
C GLY A 43 3.48 -5.18 -5.58
N ILE A 44 2.16 -5.04 -5.68
CA ILE A 44 1.22 -4.87 -4.55
C ILE A 44 1.17 -6.11 -3.64
N ASN A 45 1.51 -7.29 -4.18
CA ASN A 45 1.49 -8.55 -3.46
C ASN A 45 0.13 -8.76 -2.73
N LYS A 46 0.14 -9.04 -1.43
CA LYS A 46 -1.10 -9.25 -0.64
C LYS A 46 -1.51 -8.02 0.17
N ASP A 47 -0.83 -6.88 0.00
CA ASP A 47 -1.10 -5.66 0.76
C ASP A 47 -1.45 -4.50 -0.19
N TRP A 48 -2.75 -4.26 -0.34
CA TRP A 48 -3.29 -3.15 -1.12
C TRP A 48 -3.77 -1.98 -0.23
N SER A 49 -3.23 -1.86 0.99
CA SER A 49 -3.62 -0.82 1.95
C SER A 49 -3.38 0.59 1.41
N PHE A 50 -2.23 0.80 0.75
CA PHE A 50 -1.90 2.07 0.12
C PHE A 50 -2.94 2.49 -0.93
N GLU A 51 -3.30 1.56 -1.82
CA GLU A 51 -4.27 1.79 -2.89
C GLU A 51 -5.65 2.07 -2.33
N LYS A 52 -6.02 1.39 -1.24
CA LYS A 52 -7.29 1.63 -0.53
C LYS A 52 -7.34 3.04 0.06
N ASP A 53 -6.27 3.49 0.70
CA ASP A 53 -6.20 4.84 1.26
C ASP A 53 -6.23 5.90 0.15
N PHE A 54 -5.48 5.68 -0.93
CA PHE A 54 -5.51 6.55 -2.10
C PHE A 54 -6.92 6.65 -2.71
N ASN A 55 -7.60 5.53 -2.91
CA ASN A 55 -8.96 5.51 -3.43
C ASN A 55 -9.97 6.16 -2.47
N SER A 56 -9.74 6.06 -1.15
CA SER A 56 -10.58 6.72 -0.15
C SER A 56 -10.42 8.24 -0.18
N ILE A 57 -9.20 8.73 -0.43
CA ILE A 57 -8.88 10.16 -0.54
C ILE A 57 -9.35 10.74 -1.88
N ASN A 58 -9.19 10.00 -2.98
CA ASN A 58 -9.57 10.43 -4.33
C ASN A 58 -10.39 9.36 -5.07
N PRO A 59 -11.67 9.17 -4.71
CA PRO A 59 -12.51 8.08 -5.23
C PRO A 59 -12.88 8.23 -6.71
N LYS A 60 -12.66 9.40 -7.31
CA LYS A 60 -12.89 9.64 -8.75
C LYS A 60 -11.68 9.26 -9.61
N SER A 61 -10.53 9.05 -9.00
CA SER A 61 -9.32 8.65 -9.70
C SER A 61 -9.38 7.20 -10.15
N LYS A 62 -8.63 6.88 -11.21
CA LYS A 62 -8.47 5.49 -11.64
C LYS A 62 -7.28 4.87 -10.93
N VAL A 63 -7.46 3.71 -10.33
CA VAL A 63 -6.38 2.94 -9.71
C VAL A 63 -6.08 1.73 -10.59
N HIS A 64 -4.85 1.67 -11.09
CA HIS A 64 -4.35 0.54 -11.87
C HIS A 64 -3.27 -0.18 -11.07
N CYS A 65 -3.38 -1.51 -11.04
CA CYS A 65 -2.62 -2.37 -10.15
C CYS A 65 -1.98 -3.49 -10.96
N TYR A 66 -0.65 -3.61 -10.90
CA TYR A 66 0.09 -4.60 -11.69
C TYR A 66 1.08 -5.37 -10.82
N ASP A 67 0.95 -6.68 -10.80
CA ASP A 67 1.90 -7.54 -10.12
C ASP A 67 2.02 -8.87 -10.87
N HIS A 68 3.20 -9.10 -11.46
CA HIS A 68 3.47 -10.32 -12.22
C HIS A 68 3.68 -11.54 -11.31
N THR A 69 3.89 -11.33 -10.01
CA THR A 69 4.08 -12.39 -9.02
C THR A 69 2.75 -12.93 -8.49
N LEU A 70 1.67 -12.16 -8.67
CA LEU A 70 0.33 -12.56 -8.26
C LEU A 70 -0.38 -13.33 -9.37
N THR A 71 -0.77 -14.54 -9.02
CA THR A 71 -1.73 -15.34 -9.79
C THR A 71 -2.96 -15.61 -8.94
N PHE A 72 -4.09 -15.86 -9.59
CA PHE A 72 -5.32 -16.28 -8.90
C PHE A 72 -5.07 -17.48 -7.98
N PHE A 73 -4.29 -18.46 -8.45
CA PHE A 73 -3.90 -19.63 -7.66
C PHE A 73 -3.07 -19.25 -6.41
N SER A 74 -2.06 -18.38 -6.55
CA SER A 74 -1.25 -17.93 -5.40
C SER A 74 -2.09 -17.22 -4.33
N LEU A 75 -3.11 -16.47 -4.75
CA LEU A 75 -4.03 -15.78 -3.84
C LEU A 75 -4.91 -16.77 -3.08
N ILE A 76 -5.47 -17.75 -3.78
CA ILE A 76 -6.26 -18.84 -3.17
C ILE A 76 -5.41 -19.58 -2.13
N VAL A 77 -4.21 -20.03 -2.51
CA VAL A 77 -3.32 -20.77 -1.60
C VAL A 77 -2.99 -19.94 -0.36
N TYR A 78 -2.70 -18.66 -0.53
CA TYR A 78 -2.44 -17.74 0.58
C TYR A 78 -3.66 -17.59 1.50
N THR A 79 -4.85 -17.41 0.94
CA THR A 79 -6.10 -17.29 1.71
C THR A 79 -6.39 -18.56 2.51
N PHE A 80 -6.28 -19.75 1.91
CA PHE A 80 -6.47 -21.02 2.61
C PHE A 80 -5.45 -21.22 3.73
N LYS A 81 -4.16 -20.95 3.48
CA LYS A 81 -3.12 -21.03 4.52
C LYS A 81 -3.39 -20.08 5.67
N SER A 82 -3.82 -18.85 5.36
CA SER A 82 -4.16 -17.85 6.38
C SER A 82 -5.35 -18.30 7.23
N PHE A 83 -6.39 -18.85 6.60
CA PHE A 83 -7.56 -19.38 7.29
C PHE A 83 -7.20 -20.57 8.21
N LEU A 84 -6.46 -21.56 7.70
CA LEU A 84 -5.98 -22.69 8.51
C LEU A 84 -5.10 -22.24 9.67
N GLY A 85 -4.26 -21.23 9.46
CA GLY A 85 -3.42 -20.64 10.50
C GLY A 85 -4.24 -20.00 11.63
N ILE A 86 -5.39 -19.41 11.33
CA ILE A 86 -6.32 -18.87 12.33
C ILE A 86 -6.93 -20.01 13.15
N ILE A 87 -7.42 -21.07 12.48
CA ILE A 87 -7.98 -22.26 13.16
C ILE A 87 -6.94 -22.88 14.09
N PHE A 88 -5.73 -23.10 13.59
CA PHE A 88 -4.65 -23.67 14.39
C PHE A 88 -4.33 -22.81 15.61
N ARG A 89 -4.15 -21.49 15.43
CA ARG A 89 -3.93 -20.55 16.55
C ARG A 89 -5.06 -20.62 17.58
N SER A 90 -6.30 -20.66 17.13
CA SER A 90 -7.46 -20.76 18.02
C SER A 90 -7.48 -22.06 18.83
N LEU A 91 -6.97 -23.16 18.27
CA LEU A 91 -6.91 -24.46 18.96
C LEU A 91 -5.70 -24.61 19.88
N THR A 92 -4.63 -23.83 19.65
CA THR A 92 -3.37 -23.90 20.43
C THR A 92 -3.18 -22.79 21.45
N LEU A 93 -4.02 -21.75 21.40
CA LEU A 93 -3.99 -20.62 22.35
C LEU A 93 -5.13 -20.70 23.39
N ASP A 94 -5.77 -21.86 23.49
CA ASP A 94 -6.40 -22.35 24.73
C ASP A 94 -5.35 -23.14 25.55
#